data_AF-A0A5C1B6R1-F1
#
_entry.id   AF-A0A5C1B6R1-F1
#
_cell.length_a   1.000
_cell.length_b   1.000
_cell.length_c   1.000
_cell.angle_alpha   90.00
_cell.angle_beta   90.00
_cell.angle_gamma   90.00
#
_symmetry.space_group_name_H-M   'P 1'
#
loop_
_entity.id
_entity.type
_entity.pdbx_description
1 polymer ?
#
loop_
_entity_poly.entity_id
_entity_poly.type
_entity_poly.pdbx_seq_one_letter_code
_entity_poly.pdbx_strand_id
1 'polypeptide(L)'
;MICPSDGEVAASIAALRPRGAAWRNGGHDALAGSTMGDFFDALGEVSGEADRRICALVDEYFCSSAVETLDLWALEYGVPDGCDPFADVCEKVNAVGDSIPAYAEAAALRRGWSISIDEEFITTVQSGRLGNGRLGVMRMAAAQGVAWRITVDLANSPAYVAADRRKPLMGRMRLGFAFDCGPAITPLSCLIRRIAPAHADLVFATI
;
A
#
# COMPACT_ATOMS: atom_id res chain seq x y z
N MET A 1 -6.90 -24.15 9.40
CA MET A 1 -5.73 -24.93 9.83
C MET A 1 -6.03 -25.48 11.22
N ILE A 2 -5.73 -26.75 11.53
CA ILE A 2 -5.95 -27.29 12.89
C ILE A 2 -4.65 -27.09 13.65
N CYS A 3 -4.71 -26.35 14.76
CA CYS A 3 -3.56 -26.08 15.61
C CYS A 3 -3.44 -27.17 16.68
N PRO A 4 -2.22 -27.66 16.95
CA PRO A 4 -1.97 -28.61 18.03
C PRO A 4 -2.50 -28.12 19.38
N SER A 5 -3.04 -29.05 20.16
CA SER A 5 -3.30 -28.89 21.59
C SER A 5 -2.01 -29.00 22.41
N ASP A 6 -2.03 -28.53 23.66
CA ASP A 6 -0.86 -28.59 24.55
C ASP A 6 -0.36 -30.02 24.75
N GLY A 7 -1.28 -30.99 24.82
CA GLY A 7 -0.94 -32.41 24.90
C GLY A 7 -0.30 -32.96 23.62
N GLU A 8 -0.72 -32.50 22.45
CA GLU A 8 -0.10 -32.87 21.16
C GLU A 8 1.30 -32.25 21.02
N VAL A 9 1.49 -31.04 21.51
CA VAL A 9 2.81 -30.38 21.58
C VAL A 9 3.71 -31.12 22.56
N ALA A 10 3.24 -31.43 23.78
CA ALA A 10 3.97 -32.21 24.78
C ALA A 10 4.41 -33.57 24.21
N ALA A 11 3.49 -34.29 23.55
CA ALA A 11 3.78 -35.57 22.92
C ALA A 11 4.83 -35.44 21.79
N SER A 12 4.74 -34.39 20.99
CA SER A 12 5.70 -34.10 19.91
C SER A 12 7.09 -33.81 20.45
N ILE A 13 7.20 -32.99 21.51
CA ILE A 13 8.47 -32.70 22.18
C ILE A 13 9.04 -33.99 22.81
N ALA A 14 8.22 -34.77 23.50
CA ALA A 14 8.64 -36.02 24.10
C ALA A 14 9.08 -37.06 23.06
N ALA A 15 8.56 -37.01 21.84
CA ALA A 15 8.98 -37.87 20.72
C ALA A 15 10.39 -37.52 20.20
N LEU A 16 10.89 -36.30 20.43
CA LEU A 16 12.24 -35.87 20.06
C LEU A 16 13.34 -36.40 20.99
N ARG A 17 12.98 -37.12 22.06
CA ARG A 17 13.95 -37.72 22.98
C ARG A 17 14.88 -38.70 22.25
N PRO A 18 16.16 -38.75 22.63
CA PRO A 18 17.06 -39.79 22.17
C PRO A 18 16.53 -41.19 22.55
N ARG A 19 16.74 -42.16 21.66
CA ARG A 19 16.46 -43.57 21.98
C ARG A 19 17.48 -44.07 23.00
N GLY A 20 17.04 -44.83 24.02
CA GLY A 20 17.96 -45.53 24.93
C GLY A 20 17.42 -45.69 26.35
N ALA A 21 18.06 -46.57 27.13
CA ALA A 21 17.61 -46.95 28.47
C ALA A 21 17.53 -45.78 29.46
N ALA A 22 18.36 -44.74 29.30
CA ALA A 22 18.33 -43.55 30.14
C ALA A 22 17.04 -42.71 29.99
N TRP A 23 16.34 -42.85 28.85
CA TRP A 23 15.09 -42.14 28.55
C TRP A 23 13.85 -43.02 28.73
N ARG A 24 14.06 -44.28 29.13
CA ARG A 24 13.02 -45.23 29.50
C ARG A 24 12.81 -45.14 31.01
N ASN A 25 11.59 -44.85 31.44
CA ASN A 25 11.23 -44.85 32.86
C ASN A 25 11.31 -46.29 33.41
N GLY A 26 12.48 -46.73 33.86
CA GLY A 26 12.69 -48.09 34.38
C GLY A 26 12.46 -49.21 33.35
N GLY A 27 12.65 -48.93 32.06
CA GLY A 27 12.44 -49.90 30.97
C GLY A 27 11.11 -49.78 30.23
N HIS A 28 10.23 -48.87 30.64
CA HIS A 28 8.98 -48.56 29.95
C HIS A 28 9.07 -47.18 29.27
N ASP A 29 8.62 -47.08 28.02
CA ASP A 29 8.51 -45.80 27.28
C ASP A 29 7.29 -44.95 27.74
N ALA A 30 6.56 -45.41 28.77
CA ALA A 30 5.33 -44.79 29.23
C ALA A 30 5.60 -43.45 29.93
N LEU A 31 5.03 -42.38 29.39
CA LEU A 31 5.07 -41.02 29.95
C LEU A 31 4.01 -40.81 31.04
N ALA A 32 2.84 -41.42 30.87
CA ALA A 32 1.70 -41.22 31.75
C ALA A 32 2.02 -41.59 33.21
N GLY A 33 1.78 -40.65 34.13
CA GLY A 33 2.00 -40.84 35.57
C GLY A 33 3.46 -40.86 36.01
N SER A 34 4.39 -40.37 35.18
CA SER A 34 5.82 -40.27 35.53
C SER A 34 6.26 -38.81 35.65
N THR A 35 7.25 -38.53 36.50
CA THR A 35 7.85 -37.18 36.63
C THR A 35 8.42 -36.66 35.30
N MET A 36 8.89 -37.58 34.45
CA MET A 36 9.32 -37.23 33.09
C MET A 36 8.14 -36.81 32.20
N GLY A 37 6.98 -37.47 32.34
CA GLY A 37 5.73 -37.07 31.70
C GLY A 37 5.29 -35.67 32.16
N ASP A 38 5.24 -35.46 33.49
CA ASP A 38 4.87 -34.15 34.06
C ASP A 38 5.80 -33.02 33.56
N PHE A 39 7.09 -33.32 33.38
CA PHE A 39 8.05 -32.38 32.79
C PHE A 39 7.69 -32.01 31.33
N PHE A 40 7.35 -32.99 30.49
CA PHE A 40 6.94 -32.71 29.11
C PHE A 40 5.56 -32.06 29.01
N ASP A 41 4.65 -32.39 29.91
CA ASP A 41 3.34 -31.73 29.99
C ASP A 41 3.53 -30.24 30.33
N ALA A 42 4.38 -29.91 31.30
CA ALA A 42 4.73 -28.52 31.61
C ALA A 42 5.42 -27.80 30.44
N LEU A 43 6.31 -28.48 29.70
CA LEU A 43 6.91 -27.91 28.48
C LEU A 43 5.88 -27.70 27.37
N GLY A 44 4.93 -28.62 27.22
CA GLY A 44 3.82 -28.54 26.27
C GLY A 44 2.86 -27.41 26.60
N GLU A 45 2.59 -27.14 27.87
CA GLU A 45 1.77 -25.99 28.29
C GLU A 45 2.42 -24.66 27.89
N VAL A 46 3.71 -24.47 28.19
CA VAL A 46 4.44 -23.24 27.83
C VAL A 46 4.60 -23.11 26.31
N SER A 47 4.98 -24.19 25.64
CA SER A 47 5.22 -24.17 24.19
C SER A 47 3.92 -24.12 23.40
N GLY A 48 2.85 -24.71 23.91
CA GLY A 48 1.54 -24.76 23.26
C GLY A 48 0.81 -23.42 23.28
N GLU A 49 1.03 -22.57 24.29
CA GLU A 49 0.62 -21.17 24.21
C GLU A 49 1.28 -20.44 23.04
N ALA A 50 2.60 -20.58 22.89
CA ALA A 50 3.34 -19.98 21.79
C ALA A 50 2.89 -20.55 20.43
N ASP A 51 2.69 -21.86 20.33
CA ASP A 51 2.23 -22.53 19.11
C ASP A 51 0.84 -22.04 18.69
N ARG A 52 -0.11 -21.94 19.63
CA ARG A 52 -1.44 -21.34 19.36
C ARG A 52 -1.35 -19.91 18.89
N ARG A 53 -0.47 -19.09 19.48
CA ARG A 53 -0.26 -17.70 19.05
C ARG A 53 0.32 -17.62 17.65
N ILE A 54 1.32 -18.44 17.32
CA ILE A 54 1.88 -18.54 15.96
C ILE A 54 0.80 -18.97 14.96
N CYS A 55 -0.04 -19.92 15.37
CA CYS A 55 -1.18 -20.36 14.59
C CYS A 55 -2.18 -19.22 14.31
N ALA A 56 -2.53 -18.44 15.33
CA ALA A 56 -3.43 -17.30 15.19
C ALA A 56 -2.84 -16.22 14.27
N LEU A 57 -1.52 -16.07 14.20
CA LEU A 57 -0.87 -15.13 13.27
C LEU A 57 -1.13 -15.46 11.79
N VAL A 58 -1.55 -16.70 11.46
CA VAL A 58 -1.94 -17.03 10.08
C VAL A 58 -3.18 -16.24 9.66
N ASP A 59 -4.13 -16.04 10.59
CA ASP A 59 -5.33 -15.23 10.32
C ASP A 59 -4.98 -13.73 10.23
N GLU A 60 -3.91 -13.30 10.92
CA GLU A 60 -3.37 -11.94 10.80
C GLU A 60 -2.65 -11.67 9.47
N TYR A 61 -2.34 -12.70 8.67
CA TYR A 61 -1.64 -12.52 7.39
C TYR A 61 -2.53 -11.97 6.27
N PHE A 62 -3.85 -12.15 6.34
CA PHE A 62 -4.78 -11.66 5.32
C PHE A 62 -5.63 -10.53 5.88
N CYS A 63 -5.76 -9.44 5.13
CA CYS A 63 -6.50 -8.27 5.60
C CYS A 63 -7.97 -8.57 5.93
N SER A 64 -8.57 -9.58 5.27
CA SER A 64 -9.95 -10.01 5.55
C SER A 64 -10.14 -10.68 6.91
N SER A 65 -9.07 -11.17 7.53
CA SER A 65 -9.11 -11.90 8.81
C SER A 65 -8.25 -11.26 9.90
N ALA A 66 -7.36 -10.33 9.56
CA ALA A 66 -6.52 -9.62 10.51
C ALA A 66 -7.36 -8.73 11.45
N VAL A 67 -7.02 -8.74 12.73
CA VAL A 67 -7.67 -7.94 13.78
C VAL A 67 -6.61 -7.27 14.64
N GLU A 68 -5.62 -8.02 15.13
CA GLU A 68 -4.61 -7.52 16.06
C GLU A 68 -3.56 -6.64 15.38
N THR A 69 -3.27 -6.85 14.09
CA THR A 69 -2.13 -6.22 13.39
C THR A 69 -2.51 -5.10 12.41
N LEU A 70 -3.79 -4.78 12.25
CA LEU A 70 -4.26 -3.81 11.26
C LEU A 70 -3.69 -2.40 11.44
N ASP A 71 -3.38 -1.98 12.66
CA ASP A 71 -2.77 -0.69 12.96
C ASP A 71 -1.30 -0.63 12.48
N LEU A 72 -0.55 -1.72 12.68
CA LEU A 72 0.81 -1.86 12.14
C LEU A 72 0.80 -1.86 10.62
N TRP A 73 -0.16 -2.54 10.00
CA TRP A 73 -0.34 -2.50 8.55
C TRP A 73 -0.65 -1.07 8.08
N ALA A 74 -1.59 -0.39 8.74
CA ALA A 74 -1.94 0.98 8.40
C ALA A 74 -0.70 1.90 8.49
N LEU A 75 0.14 1.73 9.52
CA LEU A 75 1.40 2.46 9.66
C LEU A 75 2.39 2.16 8.53
N GLU A 76 2.63 0.89 8.21
CA GLU A 76 3.58 0.47 7.17
C GLU A 76 3.14 0.89 5.77
N TYR A 77 1.85 0.75 5.48
CA TYR A 77 1.26 1.18 4.22
C TYR A 77 1.01 2.69 4.16
N GLY A 78 1.24 3.44 5.25
CA GLY A 78 1.05 4.88 5.31
C GLY A 78 -0.40 5.32 5.11
N VAL A 79 -1.35 4.62 5.73
CA VAL A 79 -2.80 4.90 5.73
C VAL A 79 -3.22 5.30 7.15
N PRO A 80 -4.06 6.34 7.34
CA PRO A 80 -4.62 7.21 6.32
C PRO A 80 -3.59 8.22 5.79
N ASP A 81 -3.58 8.42 4.48
CA ASP A 81 -2.96 9.57 3.84
C ASP A 81 -4.04 10.32 3.04
N GLY A 82 -4.07 11.65 3.18
CA GLY A 82 -5.01 12.52 2.47
C GLY A 82 -4.89 12.43 0.95
N CYS A 83 -3.76 11.94 0.44
CA CYS A 83 -3.52 11.70 -0.98
C CYS A 83 -3.77 10.27 -1.44
N ASP A 84 -4.02 9.33 -0.54
CA ASP A 84 -4.22 7.92 -0.90
C ASP A 84 -5.60 7.74 -1.55
N PRO A 85 -5.77 6.97 -2.64
CA PRO A 85 -7.10 6.60 -3.16
C PRO A 85 -7.91 5.71 -2.22
N PHE A 86 -7.26 4.99 -1.31
CA PHE A 86 -7.91 3.92 -0.55
C PHE A 86 -8.48 4.43 0.78
N ALA A 87 -9.68 3.97 1.14
CA ALA A 87 -10.34 4.37 2.38
C ALA A 87 -9.70 3.72 3.61
N ASP A 88 -9.21 2.48 3.44
CA ASP A 88 -8.55 1.70 4.48
C ASP A 88 -7.39 0.86 3.91
N VAL A 89 -6.64 0.22 4.80
CA VAL A 89 -5.47 -0.59 4.42
C VAL A 89 -5.85 -1.85 3.65
N CYS A 90 -7.05 -2.41 3.86
CA CYS A 90 -7.49 -3.60 3.15
C CYS A 90 -7.86 -3.30 1.70
N GLU A 91 -8.51 -2.18 1.43
CA GLU A 91 -8.74 -1.71 0.07
C GLU A 91 -7.42 -1.49 -0.66
N LYS A 92 -6.41 -0.95 0.04
CA LYS A 92 -5.06 -0.72 -0.51
C LYS A 92 -4.32 -2.01 -0.80
N VAL A 93 -4.32 -2.98 0.11
CA VAL A 93 -3.65 -4.28 -0.09
C VAL A 93 -4.32 -5.10 -1.20
N ASN A 94 -5.65 -5.02 -1.31
CA ASN A 94 -6.39 -5.70 -2.37
C ASN A 94 -6.35 -4.97 -3.72
N ALA A 95 -5.79 -3.77 -3.76
CA ALA A 95 -5.63 -3.04 -5.00
C ALA A 95 -4.58 -3.73 -5.88
N VAL A 96 -4.99 -4.17 -7.07
CA VAL A 96 -4.08 -4.77 -8.06
C VAL A 96 -2.97 -3.80 -8.44
N GLY A 97 -3.28 -2.50 -8.45
CA GLY A 97 -2.35 -1.45 -8.86
C GLY A 97 -1.96 -1.62 -10.32
N ASP A 98 -2.79 -1.10 -11.23
CA ASP A 98 -2.44 -1.08 -12.64
C ASP A 98 -1.90 0.31 -13.04
N SER A 99 -0.95 0.32 -13.96
CA SER A 99 -0.30 1.55 -14.44
C SER A 99 -0.95 2.08 -15.70
N ILE A 100 -2.22 1.73 -15.95
CA ILE A 100 -2.99 2.17 -17.12
C ILE A 100 -3.92 3.35 -16.78
N PRO A 101 -4.22 4.22 -17.76
CA PRO A 101 -5.13 5.35 -17.59
C PRO A 101 -6.49 4.97 -16.96
N ALA A 102 -7.11 3.88 -17.43
CA ALA A 102 -8.43 3.44 -16.95
C ALA A 102 -8.47 3.12 -15.44
N TYR A 103 -7.37 2.62 -14.88
CA TYR A 103 -7.28 2.36 -13.44
C TYR A 103 -7.21 3.66 -12.63
N ALA A 104 -6.44 4.64 -13.11
CA ALA A 104 -6.33 5.95 -12.49
C ALA A 104 -7.65 6.74 -12.56
N GLU A 105 -8.38 6.65 -13.68
CA GLU A 105 -9.73 7.21 -13.81
C GLU A 105 -10.71 6.59 -12.79
N ALA A 106 -10.73 5.26 -12.68
CA ALA A 106 -11.57 4.57 -11.71
C ALA A 106 -11.21 4.92 -10.25
N ALA A 107 -9.92 5.10 -9.95
CA ALA A 107 -9.46 5.56 -8.64
C ALA A 107 -9.90 7.00 -8.33
N ALA A 108 -9.81 7.90 -9.31
CA ALA A 108 -10.27 9.28 -9.17
C ALA A 108 -11.80 9.35 -8.98
N LEU A 109 -12.56 8.54 -9.73
CA LEU A 109 -14.01 8.46 -9.63
C LEU A 109 -14.48 8.03 -8.24
N ARG A 110 -13.81 7.03 -7.63
CA ARG A 110 -14.08 6.62 -6.23
C ARG A 110 -13.91 7.75 -5.22
N ARG A 111 -13.05 8.72 -5.53
CA ARG A 111 -12.83 9.93 -4.73
C ARG A 111 -13.69 11.12 -5.17
N GLY A 112 -14.68 10.90 -6.03
CA GLY A 112 -15.62 11.93 -6.47
C GLY A 112 -15.04 12.90 -7.49
N TRP A 113 -14.00 12.51 -8.22
CA TRP A 113 -13.45 13.27 -9.34
C TRP A 113 -13.86 12.66 -10.67
N SER A 114 -14.38 13.47 -11.58
CA SER A 114 -14.66 13.09 -12.96
C SER A 114 -13.49 13.53 -13.83
N ILE A 115 -12.69 12.57 -14.32
CA ILE A 115 -11.53 12.82 -15.18
C ILE A 115 -11.54 11.91 -16.40
N SER A 116 -10.86 12.35 -17.46
CA SER A 116 -10.45 11.50 -18.58
C SER A 116 -8.94 11.64 -18.79
N ILE A 117 -8.27 10.55 -19.14
CA ILE A 117 -6.82 10.50 -19.32
C ILE A 117 -6.51 9.99 -20.72
N ASP A 118 -5.91 10.85 -21.53
CA ASP A 118 -5.35 10.49 -22.82
C ASP A 118 -3.85 10.22 -22.68
N GLU A 119 -3.41 9.04 -23.11
CA GLU A 119 -1.99 8.68 -23.15
C GLU A 119 -1.36 9.15 -24.46
N GLU A 120 -0.38 10.06 -24.35
CA GLU A 120 0.35 10.64 -25.46
C GLU A 120 1.81 10.16 -25.45
N PHE A 121 2.29 9.60 -26.56
CA PHE A 121 3.72 9.32 -26.74
C PHE A 121 4.45 10.60 -27.11
N ILE A 122 5.34 11.07 -26.24
CA ILE A 122 6.15 12.26 -26.46
C ILE A 122 7.55 11.84 -26.90
N THR A 123 7.99 12.37 -28.03
CA THR A 123 9.40 12.32 -28.43
C THR A 123 10.08 13.60 -28.00
N THR A 124 10.87 13.55 -26.92
CA THR A 124 11.70 14.71 -26.54
C THR A 124 12.94 14.73 -27.41
N VAL A 125 13.07 15.75 -28.26
CA VAL A 125 14.30 16.02 -29.02
C VAL A 125 15.18 16.94 -28.19
N GLN A 126 16.11 16.38 -27.42
CA GLN A 126 17.16 17.20 -26.81
C GLN A 126 18.19 17.58 -27.87
N SER A 127 18.24 18.85 -28.27
CA SER A 127 19.39 19.38 -28.98
C SER A 127 20.58 19.41 -28.01
N GLY A 128 21.55 18.51 -28.20
CA GLY A 128 22.81 18.56 -27.46
C GLY A 128 23.52 19.90 -27.70
N ARG A 129 23.59 20.74 -26.66
CA ARG A 129 24.34 22.01 -26.53
C ARG A 129 24.71 22.73 -27.85
N LEU A 130 23.94 23.78 -28.17
CA LEU A 130 24.46 24.96 -28.85
C LEU A 130 25.56 25.57 -27.96
N GLY A 131 26.83 25.36 -28.28
CA GLY A 131 27.94 25.94 -27.51
C GLY A 131 29.32 25.47 -27.97
N ASN A 132 29.45 24.21 -28.42
CA ASN A 132 30.70 23.66 -28.98
C ASN A 132 30.42 22.98 -30.32
N GLY A 133 30.04 23.78 -31.32
CA GLY A 133 29.53 23.32 -32.60
C GLY A 133 30.43 22.34 -33.35
N ARG A 134 29.90 21.14 -33.61
CA ARG A 134 30.09 20.47 -34.90
C ARG A 134 28.76 20.52 -35.64
N LEU A 135 28.66 21.44 -36.60
CA LEU A 135 27.62 21.42 -37.63
C LEU A 135 27.70 20.05 -38.33
N GLY A 136 26.61 19.27 -38.28
CA GLY A 136 26.49 18.03 -39.06
C GLY A 136 26.09 16.76 -38.31
N VAL A 137 25.98 16.78 -36.97
CA VAL A 137 25.50 15.61 -36.22
C VAL A 137 24.41 16.02 -35.23
N MET A 138 23.17 16.17 -35.71
CA MET A 138 22.02 16.04 -34.81
C MET A 138 22.00 14.60 -34.33
N ARG A 139 22.51 14.35 -33.12
CA ARG A 139 22.18 13.12 -32.42
C ARG A 139 20.77 13.30 -31.88
N MET A 140 19.79 12.86 -32.65
CA MET A 140 18.42 12.66 -32.16
C MET A 140 18.47 11.54 -31.12
N ALA A 141 18.71 11.91 -29.85
CA ALA A 141 18.36 11.05 -28.75
C ALA A 141 16.86 11.27 -28.50
N ALA A 142 16.02 10.41 -29.10
CA ALA A 142 14.63 10.37 -28.71
C ALA A 142 14.56 9.70 -27.33
N ALA A 143 14.37 10.49 -26.28
CA ALA A 143 13.75 9.92 -25.09
C ALA A 143 12.28 9.72 -25.45
N GLN A 144 11.86 8.46 -25.59
CA GLN A 144 10.45 8.13 -25.69
C GLN A 144 9.88 8.30 -24.28
N GLY A 145 9.10 9.36 -24.09
CA GLY A 145 8.34 9.61 -22.87
C GLY A 145 6.87 9.28 -23.10
N VAL A 146 6.18 8.91 -22.03
CA VAL A 146 4.72 8.82 -22.01
C VAL A 146 4.23 10.05 -21.26
N ALA A 147 3.18 10.71 -21.74
CA ALA A 147 2.49 11.74 -21.00
C ALA A 147 1.02 11.38 -20.85
N TRP A 148 0.50 11.63 -19.66
CA TRP A 148 -0.91 11.54 -19.36
C TRP A 148 -1.51 12.94 -19.38
N ARG A 149 -2.34 13.20 -20.39
CA ARG A 149 -3.14 14.41 -20.45
C ARG A 149 -4.45 14.16 -19.71
N ILE A 150 -4.55 14.75 -18.53
CA ILE A 150 -5.65 14.56 -17.59
C ILE A 150 -6.61 15.74 -17.75
N THR A 151 -7.79 15.48 -18.29
CA THR A 151 -8.88 16.46 -18.39
C THR A 151 -9.81 16.28 -17.19
N VAL A 152 -9.98 17.33 -16.40
CA VAL A 152 -10.80 17.33 -15.18
C VAL A 152 -12.11 18.07 -15.46
N ASP A 153 -13.23 17.37 -15.32
CA ASP A 153 -14.56 17.97 -15.39
C ASP A 153 -14.96 18.46 -14.00
N LEU A 154 -14.82 19.77 -13.77
CA LEU A 154 -15.08 20.36 -12.46
C LEU A 154 -16.58 20.41 -12.14
N ALA A 155 -17.44 20.47 -13.14
CA ALA A 155 -18.88 20.51 -12.96
C ALA A 155 -19.43 19.15 -12.49
N ASN A 156 -18.83 18.06 -12.98
CA ASN A 156 -19.20 16.69 -12.64
C ASN A 156 -18.33 16.06 -11.55
N SER A 157 -17.49 16.84 -10.86
CA SER A 157 -16.65 16.35 -9.75
C SER A 157 -17.22 16.76 -8.39
N PRO A 158 -18.00 15.89 -7.69
CA PRO A 158 -18.51 16.17 -6.34
C PRO A 158 -17.45 16.54 -5.30
N ALA A 159 -16.21 16.06 -5.47
CA ALA A 159 -15.11 16.36 -4.56
C ALA A 159 -14.48 17.75 -4.81
N TYR A 160 -14.82 18.40 -5.92
CA TYR A 160 -14.35 19.74 -6.21
C TYR A 160 -15.14 20.76 -5.39
N VAL A 161 -14.44 21.42 -4.46
CA VAL A 161 -14.97 22.57 -3.73
C VAL A 161 -14.46 23.83 -4.39
N ALA A 162 -15.37 24.56 -5.06
CA ALA A 162 -15.04 25.84 -5.65
C ALA A 162 -14.57 26.82 -4.56
N ALA A 163 -13.42 27.45 -4.79
CA ALA A 163 -12.94 28.50 -3.90
C ALA A 163 -13.97 29.64 -3.81
N ASP A 164 -14.08 30.27 -2.64
CA ASP A 164 -14.93 31.46 -2.47
C ASP A 164 -14.41 32.57 -3.40
N ARG A 165 -15.11 32.76 -4.53
CA ARG A 165 -14.76 33.72 -5.59
C ARG A 165 -15.06 35.17 -5.20
N ARG A 166 -15.16 35.50 -3.92
CA ARG A 166 -15.20 36.90 -3.47
C ARG A 166 -13.91 37.57 -3.87
N LYS A 167 -13.94 38.23 -5.02
CA LYS A 167 -12.84 39.05 -5.52
C LYS A 167 -12.46 40.04 -4.41
N PRO A 168 -11.18 40.09 -4.01
CA PRO A 168 -10.75 41.07 -3.03
C PRO A 168 -11.05 42.46 -3.60
N LEU A 169 -11.78 43.27 -2.85
CA LEU A 169 -11.92 44.69 -3.19
C LEU A 169 -10.53 45.33 -3.11
N MET A 170 -10.18 46.13 -4.13
CA MET A 170 -8.88 46.80 -4.20
C MET A 170 -8.62 47.59 -2.90
N GLY A 171 -7.47 47.36 -2.27
CA GLY A 171 -7.11 47.98 -0.97
C GLY A 171 -7.73 47.32 0.28
N ARG A 172 -8.48 46.22 0.15
CA ARG A 172 -9.03 45.43 1.28
C ARG A 172 -8.56 43.99 1.32
N MET A 173 -7.40 43.70 0.73
CA MET A 173 -6.89 42.33 0.70
C MET A 173 -6.57 41.84 2.12
N ARG A 174 -7.33 40.84 2.60
CA ARG A 174 -7.08 40.18 3.88
C ARG A 174 -6.25 38.93 3.65
N LEU A 175 -5.47 38.56 4.66
CA LEU A 175 -4.82 37.25 4.72
C LEU A 175 -5.89 36.16 4.52
N GLY A 176 -5.73 35.29 3.53
CA GLY A 176 -6.67 34.22 3.21
C GLY A 176 -7.66 34.51 2.07
N PHE A 177 -7.64 35.70 1.45
CA PHE A 177 -8.36 35.85 0.18
C PHE A 177 -7.67 35.04 -0.93
N ALA A 178 -8.47 34.29 -1.68
CA ALA A 178 -8.01 33.61 -2.86
C ALA A 178 -7.53 34.66 -3.86
N PHE A 179 -6.24 34.60 -4.21
CA PHE A 179 -5.78 35.13 -5.49
C PHE A 179 -6.56 34.40 -6.60
N ASP A 180 -6.62 34.95 -7.81
CA ASP A 180 -7.27 34.34 -8.98
C ASP A 180 -6.46 33.12 -9.48
N CYS A 181 -6.09 32.25 -8.55
CA CYS A 181 -5.49 30.95 -8.77
C CYS A 181 -6.55 30.08 -9.45
N GLY A 182 -6.10 29.28 -10.40
CA GLY A 182 -6.95 28.28 -11.04
C GLY A 182 -7.62 27.33 -10.04
N PRO A 183 -8.54 26.48 -10.52
CA PRO A 183 -9.24 25.51 -9.69
C PRO A 183 -8.27 24.69 -8.81
N ALA A 184 -8.58 24.59 -7.52
CA ALA A 184 -7.74 23.88 -6.55
C ALA A 184 -7.89 22.36 -6.72
N ILE A 185 -7.16 21.79 -7.68
CA ILE A 185 -7.12 20.35 -7.96
C ILE A 185 -6.00 19.63 -7.20
N THR A 186 -5.43 20.24 -6.16
CA THR A 186 -4.31 19.68 -5.40
C THR A 186 -4.58 18.25 -4.88
N PRO A 187 -5.76 17.95 -4.30
CA PRO A 187 -6.06 16.59 -3.85
C PRO A 187 -6.01 15.57 -5.00
N LEU A 188 -6.62 15.90 -6.14
CA LEU A 188 -6.58 15.07 -7.35
C LEU A 188 -5.15 14.91 -7.88
N SER A 189 -4.37 15.99 -7.92
CA SER A 189 -2.99 15.92 -8.40
C SER A 189 -2.11 15.04 -7.53
N CYS A 190 -2.35 15.04 -6.21
CA CYS A 190 -1.63 14.21 -5.26
C CYS A 190 -2.00 12.73 -5.44
N LEU A 191 -3.30 12.47 -5.63
CA LEU A 191 -3.84 11.15 -5.92
C LEU A 191 -3.23 10.54 -7.19
N ILE A 192 -3.31 11.25 -8.32
CA ILE A 192 -2.83 10.73 -9.60
C ILE A 192 -1.31 10.52 -9.59
N ARG A 193 -0.55 11.39 -8.91
CA ARG A 193 0.91 11.22 -8.76
C ARG A 193 1.33 9.95 -8.04
N ARG A 194 0.48 9.38 -7.18
CA ARG A 194 0.77 8.11 -6.51
C ARG A 194 0.51 6.89 -7.38
N ILE A 195 -0.42 6.99 -8.33
CA ILE A 195 -0.88 5.88 -9.16
C ILE A 195 -0.18 5.88 -10.52
N ALA A 196 0.10 7.06 -11.05
CA ALA A 196 0.69 7.20 -12.36
C ALA A 196 2.05 6.49 -12.45
N PRO A 197 2.39 5.90 -13.61
CA PRO A 197 3.71 5.35 -13.83
C PRO A 197 4.78 6.40 -13.55
N ALA A 198 5.88 6.01 -12.90
CA ALA A 198 6.98 6.93 -12.58
C ALA A 198 7.63 7.59 -13.81
N HIS A 199 7.43 7.01 -15.00
CA HIS A 199 7.94 7.52 -16.27
C HIS A 199 6.92 8.38 -17.04
N ALA A 200 5.69 8.53 -16.53
CA ALA A 200 4.64 9.31 -17.18
C ALA A 200 4.68 10.77 -16.72
N ASP A 201 4.78 11.70 -17.67
CA ASP A 201 4.61 13.13 -17.42
C ASP A 201 3.12 13.46 -17.24
N LEU A 202 2.76 14.20 -16.19
CA LEU A 202 1.36 14.51 -15.88
C LEU A 202 1.01 15.94 -16.27
N VAL A 203 0.03 16.10 -17.16
CA VAL A 203 -0.48 17.40 -17.61
C VAL A 203 -1.95 17.51 -17.24
N PHE A 204 -2.30 18.44 -16.36
CA PHE A 204 -3.68 18.66 -15.92
C PHE A 204 -4.32 19.81 -16.70
N ALA A 205 -5.50 19.57 -17.25
CA ALA A 205 -6.37 20.56 -17.87
C ALA A 205 -7.75 20.50 -17.20
N THR A 206 -8.46 21.62 -17.12
CA THR A 206 -9.80 21.67 -16.53
C THR A 206 -10.81 22.19 -17.54
N ILE A 207 -12.01 21.61 -17.54
CA ILE A 207 -13.16 22.04 -18.34
C ILE A 207 -14.34 22.43 -17.46
#